data_AF-A0A6M0CNM6-F1
#
_entry.id   AF-A0A6M0CNM6-F1
#
_cell.length_a   1.000
_cell.length_b   1.000
_cell.length_c   1.000
_cell.angle_alpha   90.00
_cell.angle_beta   90.00
_cell.angle_gamma   90.00
#
_symmetry.space_group_name_H-M   'P 1'
#
loop_
_entity.id
_entity.type
_entity.pdbx_description
1 polymer ?
#
loop_
_entity_poly.entity_id
_entity_poly.type
_entity_poly.pdbx_seq_one_letter_code
_entity_poly.pdbx_strand_id
1 'polypeptide(L)'
;MKQSESDNLDKLKMDYQYTVNYIFRLSDIRFKLLGLLPLATGIAFAFIDENQSPVTSLILGVFGFLITIGILFYDLRNTEIYNQLIHRAKALEQQIDFPKAQANETNGGIFGNRSSRNIKFLGLFSIWHDKALAIIYSTVCWVWLFVVFASSLSLLHINILIYTPLSLGLAAFLALILYRHLIDLDKEK
;
A
#
# COMPACT_ATOMS: atom_id res chain seq x y z
N MET A 1 17.92 42.81 13.52
CA MET A 1 16.89 42.51 12.50
C MET A 1 17.39 41.52 11.46
N LYS A 2 18.49 41.78 10.73
CA LYS A 2 19.02 40.82 9.73
C LYS A 2 19.42 39.44 10.28
N GLN A 3 20.01 39.38 11.48
CA GLN A 3 20.41 38.10 12.09
C GLN A 3 19.19 37.22 12.45
N SER A 4 18.14 37.80 13.04
CA SER A 4 16.94 37.04 13.43
C SER A 4 16.14 36.51 12.23
N GLU A 5 16.16 37.24 11.10
CA GLU A 5 15.55 36.78 9.85
C GLU A 5 16.33 35.60 9.24
N SER A 6 17.67 35.67 9.24
CA SER A 6 18.53 34.56 8.81
C SER A 6 18.30 33.31 9.67
N ASP A 7 18.31 33.47 11.00
CA ASP A 7 18.13 32.35 11.93
C ASP A 7 16.73 31.69 11.76
N ASN A 8 15.70 32.46 11.41
CA ASN A 8 14.36 31.94 11.17
C ASN A 8 14.28 31.17 9.85
N LEU A 9 14.90 31.69 8.79
CA LEU A 9 14.97 31.02 7.49
C LEU A 9 15.72 29.68 7.61
N ASP A 10 16.80 29.62 8.39
CA ASP A 10 17.56 28.40 8.60
C ASP A 10 16.73 27.34 9.36
N LYS A 11 15.93 27.74 10.34
CA LYS A 11 14.97 26.85 11.02
C LYS A 11 13.91 26.29 10.07
N LEU A 12 13.35 27.12 9.19
CA LEU A 12 12.36 26.68 8.19
C LEU A 12 12.97 25.69 7.20
N LYS A 13 14.18 25.97 6.69
CA LYS A 13 14.89 25.04 5.80
C LYS A 13 15.18 23.71 6.49
N MET A 14 15.57 23.74 7.76
CA MET A 14 15.81 22.54 8.54
C MET A 14 14.53 21.71 8.74
N ASP A 15 13.41 22.33 9.12
CA ASP A 15 12.11 21.66 9.25
C ASP A 15 11.64 21.07 7.92
N TYR A 16 11.82 21.80 6.81
CA TYR A 16 11.56 21.29 5.47
C TYR A 16 12.40 20.04 5.19
N GLN A 17 13.72 20.09 5.42
CA GLN A 17 14.59 18.93 5.23
C GLN A 17 14.17 17.71 6.07
N TYR A 18 13.80 17.89 7.34
CA TYR A 18 13.29 16.79 8.17
C TYR A 18 11.97 16.23 7.65
N THR A 19 11.04 17.11 7.24
CA THR A 19 9.76 16.72 6.66
C THR A 19 9.96 15.89 5.38
N VAL A 20 10.81 16.37 4.46
CA VAL A 20 11.16 15.65 3.22
C VAL A 20 11.82 14.30 3.51
N ASN A 21 12.79 14.27 4.43
CA ASN A 21 13.44 13.03 4.83
C ASN A 21 12.43 12.02 5.39
N TYR A 22 11.45 12.48 6.18
CA TYR A 22 10.44 11.59 6.74
C TYR A 22 9.51 11.04 5.64
N ILE A 23 9.11 11.87 4.68
CA ILE A 23 8.33 11.45 3.49
C ILE A 23 9.06 10.34 2.73
N PHE A 24 10.36 10.50 2.47
CA PHE A 24 11.16 9.51 1.75
C PHE A 24 11.31 8.21 2.55
N ARG A 25 11.57 8.30 3.86
CA ARG A 25 11.65 7.12 4.74
C ARG A 25 10.34 6.33 4.75
N LEU A 26 9.19 7.01 4.87
CA LEU A 26 7.89 6.35 4.80
C LEU A 26 7.69 5.66 3.45
N SER A 27 8.00 6.35 2.35
CA SER A 27 7.87 5.78 1.00
C SER A 27 8.74 4.53 0.82
N ASP A 28 9.99 4.56 1.29
CA ASP A 28 10.93 3.44 1.22
C ASP A 28 10.46 2.22 2.03
N ILE A 29 9.98 2.44 3.26
CA ILE A 29 9.43 1.37 4.10
C ILE A 29 8.22 0.73 3.43
N ARG A 30 7.29 1.54 2.90
CA ARG A 30 6.10 1.03 2.21
C ARG A 30 6.47 0.21 0.98
N PHE A 31 7.42 0.68 0.18
CA PHE A 31 7.90 -0.05 -1.00
C PHE A 31 8.54 -1.39 -0.62
N LYS A 32 9.34 -1.43 0.44
CA LYS A 32 9.94 -2.68 0.96
C LYS A 32 8.88 -3.68 1.41
N LEU A 33 7.84 -3.22 2.12
CA LEU A 33 6.72 -4.09 2.53
C LEU A 33 5.94 -4.61 1.33
N LEU A 34 5.67 -3.76 0.33
CA LEU A 34 4.98 -4.15 -0.91
C LEU A 34 5.76 -5.15 -1.75
N GLY A 35 7.10 -5.12 -1.72
CA GLY A 35 7.93 -6.13 -2.36
C GLY A 35 8.03 -7.42 -1.56
N LEU A 36 8.16 -7.31 -0.23
CA LEU A 36 8.33 -8.45 0.66
C LEU A 36 7.08 -9.32 0.73
N LEU A 37 5.89 -8.72 0.76
CA LEU A 37 4.64 -9.47 0.97
C LEU A 37 4.32 -10.45 -0.18
N PRO A 38 4.33 -10.05 -1.47
CA PRO A 38 4.15 -10.98 -2.59
C PRO A 38 5.26 -12.03 -2.64
N LEU A 39 6.51 -11.64 -2.36
CA LEU A 39 7.65 -12.56 -2.36
C LEU A 39 7.49 -13.64 -1.28
N ALA A 40 7.23 -13.22 -0.04
CA ALA A 40 7.02 -14.14 1.08
C ALA A 40 5.81 -15.05 0.85
N THR A 41 4.73 -14.52 0.28
CA THR A 41 3.56 -15.32 -0.12
C THR A 41 3.94 -16.34 -1.19
N GLY A 42 4.61 -15.94 -2.26
CA GLY A 42 5.06 -16.86 -3.32
C GLY A 42 5.99 -17.95 -2.80
N ILE A 43 6.94 -17.60 -1.93
CA ILE A 43 7.84 -18.55 -1.27
C ILE A 43 7.03 -19.53 -0.42
N ALA A 44 6.12 -19.03 0.43
CA ALA A 44 5.31 -19.89 1.28
C ALA A 44 4.55 -20.94 0.46
N PHE A 45 3.96 -20.52 -0.67
CA PHE A 45 3.26 -21.43 -1.58
C PHE A 45 4.17 -22.42 -2.30
N ALA A 46 5.41 -22.03 -2.62
CA ALA A 46 6.40 -22.94 -3.21
C ALA A 46 6.81 -24.08 -2.25
N PHE A 47 6.62 -23.90 -0.93
CA PHE A 47 6.94 -24.89 0.09
C PHE A 47 5.73 -25.66 0.64
N ILE A 48 4.52 -25.41 0.13
CA ILE A 48 3.34 -26.22 0.48
C ILE A 48 3.42 -27.57 -0.26
N ASP A 49 3.48 -28.66 0.49
CA ASP A 49 3.47 -30.03 -0.03
C ASP A 49 2.04 -30.52 -0.26
N GLU A 50 1.81 -31.32 -1.30
CA GLU A 50 0.53 -31.98 -1.58
C GLU A 50 0.09 -32.92 -0.44
N ASN A 51 1.05 -33.48 0.31
CA ASN A 51 0.78 -34.37 1.45
C ASN A 51 0.63 -33.63 2.78
N GLN A 52 0.63 -32.29 2.77
CA GLN A 52 0.51 -31.51 3.98
C GLN A 52 -0.85 -31.75 4.65
N SER A 53 -0.84 -31.92 5.98
CA SER A 53 -2.07 -32.05 6.75
C SER A 53 -2.96 -30.79 6.58
N PRO A 54 -4.28 -30.95 6.36
CA PRO A 54 -5.21 -29.82 6.27
C PRO A 54 -5.17 -28.89 7.48
N VAL A 55 -4.86 -29.40 8.67
CA VAL A 55 -4.71 -28.57 9.88
C VAL A 55 -3.51 -27.64 9.75
N THR A 56 -2.37 -28.15 9.27
CA THR A 56 -1.15 -27.36 9.06
C THR A 56 -1.39 -26.27 8.01
N SER A 57 -2.03 -26.64 6.89
CA SER A 57 -2.38 -25.69 5.84
C SER A 57 -3.35 -24.61 6.34
N LEU A 58 -4.33 -24.97 7.18
CA LEU A 58 -5.23 -24.00 7.81
C LEU A 58 -4.48 -23.00 8.69
N ILE A 59 -3.57 -23.48 9.53
CA ILE A 59 -2.74 -22.63 10.41
C ILE A 59 -1.91 -21.66 9.56
N LEU A 60 -1.25 -22.15 8.50
CA LEU A 60 -0.48 -21.32 7.58
C LEU A 60 -1.35 -20.29 6.87
N GLY A 61 -2.54 -20.69 6.42
CA GLY A 61 -3.53 -19.83 5.79
C GLY A 61 -3.97 -18.68 6.68
N VAL A 62 -4.37 -18.98 7.92
CA VAL A 62 -4.80 -17.98 8.89
C VAL A 62 -3.63 -17.05 9.26
N PHE A 63 -2.45 -17.61 9.48
CA PHE A 63 -1.25 -16.83 9.81
C PHE A 63 -0.89 -15.84 8.69
N GLY A 64 -0.80 -16.32 7.45
CA GLY A 64 -0.50 -15.47 6.30
C GLY A 64 -1.56 -14.39 6.05
N PHE A 65 -2.85 -14.74 6.24
CA PHE A 65 -3.94 -13.77 6.16
C PHE A 65 -3.83 -12.68 7.23
N LEU A 66 -3.61 -13.03 8.49
CA LEU A 66 -3.50 -12.06 9.59
C LEU A 66 -2.30 -11.13 9.44
N ILE A 67 -1.14 -11.65 9.00
CA ILE A 67 0.02 -10.81 8.68
C ILE A 67 -0.31 -9.82 7.57
N THR A 68 -0.98 -10.30 6.50
CA THR A 68 -1.38 -9.45 5.38
C THR A 68 -2.29 -8.31 5.84
N ILE A 69 -3.28 -8.60 6.69
CA ILE A 69 -4.18 -7.58 7.27
C ILE A 69 -3.40 -6.60 8.16
N GLY A 70 -2.47 -7.08 8.98
CA GLY A 70 -1.62 -6.22 9.81
C GLY A 70 -0.78 -5.24 8.99
N ILE A 71 -0.16 -5.72 7.92
CA ILE A 71 0.61 -4.89 6.98
C ILE A 71 -0.31 -3.88 6.27
N LEU A 72 -1.50 -4.31 5.85
CA LEU A 72 -2.50 -3.42 5.23
C LEU A 72 -2.88 -2.27 6.17
N PHE A 73 -3.18 -2.55 7.44
CA PHE A 73 -3.51 -1.49 8.41
C PHE A 73 -2.35 -0.53 8.64
N TYR A 74 -1.13 -1.04 8.73
CA TYR A 74 0.07 -0.23 8.82
C TYR A 74 0.22 0.69 7.59
N ASP A 75 0.00 0.17 6.38
CA ASP A 75 0.13 0.93 5.14
C ASP A 75 -0.96 2.00 4.96
N LEU A 76 -2.19 1.70 5.36
CA LEU A 76 -3.30 2.66 5.39
C LEU A 76 -2.98 3.83 6.34
N ARG A 77 -2.49 3.53 7.56
CA ARG A 77 -2.09 4.56 8.52
C ARG A 77 -0.91 5.40 8.00
N ASN A 78 0.07 4.75 7.38
CA ASN A 78 1.19 5.46 6.76
C ASN A 78 0.75 6.37 5.60
N THR A 79 -0.30 6.01 4.87
CA THR A 79 -0.86 6.87 3.81
C THR A 79 -1.41 8.18 4.38
N GLU A 80 -2.09 8.13 5.53
CA GLU A 80 -2.59 9.33 6.21
C GLU A 80 -1.45 10.24 6.66
N ILE A 81 -0.43 9.67 7.31
CA ILE A 81 0.75 10.42 7.78
C ILE A 81 1.49 11.02 6.57
N TYR A 82 1.67 10.26 5.50
CA TYR A 82 2.28 10.73 4.26
C TYR A 82 1.53 11.93 3.69
N ASN A 83 0.19 11.86 3.57
CA ASN A 83 -0.60 12.97 3.04
C ASN A 83 -0.44 14.24 3.90
N GLN A 84 -0.49 14.11 5.23
CA GLN A 84 -0.26 15.24 6.14
C GLN A 84 1.14 15.86 5.98
N LEU A 85 2.18 15.03 5.85
CA LEU A 85 3.55 15.50 5.62
C LEU A 85 3.70 16.19 4.26
N ILE A 86 3.01 15.73 3.21
CA ILE A 86 2.98 16.41 1.91
C ILE A 86 2.33 17.80 2.04
N HIS A 87 1.23 17.93 2.78
CA HIS A 87 0.61 19.23 3.04
C HIS A 87 1.54 20.16 3.83
N ARG A 88 2.20 19.63 4.86
CA ARG A 88 3.22 20.37 5.63
C ARG A 88 4.37 20.83 4.75
N ALA A 89 4.91 19.96 3.90
CA ALA A 89 6.01 20.30 3.01
C ALA A 89 5.62 21.43 2.06
N LYS A 90 4.42 21.40 1.47
CA LYS A 90 3.89 22.50 0.64
C LYS A 90 3.80 23.82 1.40
N ALA A 91 3.33 23.79 2.65
CA ALA A 91 3.24 24.99 3.48
C ALA A 91 4.63 25.56 3.80
N LEU A 92 5.62 24.70 4.05
CA LEU A 92 7.01 25.11 4.27
C LEU A 92 7.66 25.69 3.01
N GLU A 93 7.43 25.08 1.84
CA GLU A 93 7.91 25.62 0.56
C GLU A 93 7.37 27.04 0.29
N GLN A 94 6.11 27.30 0.64
CA GLN A 94 5.52 28.64 0.55
C GLN A 94 6.16 29.63 1.52
N GLN A 95 6.46 29.21 2.75
CA GLN A 95 7.11 30.07 3.76
C GLN A 95 8.57 30.38 3.43
N ILE A 96 9.28 29.46 2.78
CA ILE A 96 10.66 29.64 2.31
C ILE A 96 10.71 30.46 1.00
N ASP A 97 9.56 30.72 0.38
CA ASP A 97 9.41 31.40 -0.90
C ASP A 97 10.13 30.66 -2.05
N PHE A 98 9.96 29.33 -2.10
CA PHE A 98 10.45 28.57 -3.24
C PHE A 98 9.72 28.99 -4.52
N PRO A 99 10.46 29.23 -5.62
CA PRO A 99 9.84 29.60 -6.89
C PRO A 99 8.85 28.51 -7.33
N LYS A 100 7.79 28.93 -8.02
CA LYS A 100 6.88 27.98 -8.68
C LYS A 100 7.53 27.59 -10.00
N ALA A 101 7.93 26.33 -10.13
CA ALA A 101 8.49 25.83 -11.37
C ALA A 101 7.39 25.78 -12.43
N GLN A 102 7.53 26.54 -13.51
CA GLN A 102 6.71 26.34 -14.71
C GLN A 102 7.18 25.11 -15.48
N ALA A 103 6.36 24.62 -16.42
CA ALA A 103 6.77 23.56 -17.34
C ALA A 103 8.07 24.00 -18.06
N ASN A 104 9.17 23.27 -17.81
CA ASN A 104 10.56 23.52 -18.25
C ASN A 104 11.47 24.32 -17.31
N GLU A 105 11.02 24.69 -16.10
CA GLU A 105 11.87 25.31 -15.09
C GLU A 105 12.24 24.30 -13.99
N THR A 106 13.52 24.25 -13.59
CA THR A 106 13.99 23.38 -12.49
C THR A 106 13.99 24.09 -11.14
N ASN A 107 13.75 25.40 -11.13
CA ASN A 107 13.79 26.22 -9.93
C ASN A 107 12.39 26.21 -9.30
N GLY A 108 12.14 25.26 -8.41
CA GLY A 108 10.97 25.30 -7.56
C GLY A 108 10.82 24.16 -6.57
N GLY A 109 9.87 24.31 -5.67
CA GLY A 109 9.52 23.29 -4.68
C GLY A 109 9.02 22.00 -5.34
N ILE A 110 9.48 20.86 -4.82
CA ILE A 110 9.16 19.51 -5.32
C ILE A 110 7.69 19.19 -5.06
N PHE A 111 7.12 19.68 -3.96
CA PHE A 111 5.76 19.33 -3.53
C PHE A 111 4.71 20.32 -4.04
N GLY A 112 5.06 21.59 -4.20
CA GLY A 112 4.20 22.67 -4.69
C GLY A 112 3.80 22.52 -6.17
N ASN A 113 4.66 21.91 -6.99
CA ASN A 113 4.46 21.77 -8.44
C ASN A 113 4.06 20.34 -8.87
N ARG A 114 3.48 19.55 -7.97
CA ARG A 114 3.14 18.14 -8.24
C ARG A 114 2.17 18.02 -9.43
N SER A 115 2.61 17.33 -10.49
CA SER A 115 1.82 17.02 -11.69
C SER A 115 0.42 16.52 -11.33
N SER A 116 -0.59 17.04 -12.04
CA SER A 116 -1.97 16.56 -11.91
C SER A 116 -2.06 15.05 -12.24
N ARG A 117 -2.93 14.35 -11.52
CA ARG A 117 -3.06 12.89 -11.50
C ARG A 117 -3.77 12.37 -12.78
N ASN A 118 -3.19 12.58 -13.95
CA ASN A 118 -3.84 12.33 -15.25
C ASN A 118 -3.20 11.21 -16.10
N ILE A 119 -2.38 10.34 -15.49
CA ILE A 119 -1.80 9.22 -16.23
C ILE A 119 -2.85 8.11 -16.36
N LYS A 120 -3.12 7.68 -17.60
CA LYS A 120 -4.01 6.56 -17.91
C LYS A 120 -3.21 5.41 -18.52
N PHE A 121 -3.34 4.21 -17.98
CA PHE A 121 -2.86 2.97 -18.58
C PHE A 121 -3.79 2.57 -19.72
N LEU A 122 -3.21 2.38 -20.92
CA LEU A 122 -3.92 2.01 -22.15
C LEU A 122 -5.10 2.94 -22.51
N GLY A 123 -5.08 4.19 -22.04
CA GLY A 123 -6.19 5.14 -22.23
C GLY A 123 -7.47 4.82 -21.43
N LEU A 124 -7.54 3.67 -20.77
CA LEU A 124 -8.75 3.11 -20.14
C LEU A 124 -8.70 3.20 -18.61
N PHE A 125 -7.54 2.93 -18.00
CA PHE A 125 -7.43 2.84 -16.54
C PHE A 125 -6.59 3.97 -15.99
N SER A 126 -7.21 4.88 -15.25
CA SER A 126 -6.44 5.89 -14.53
C SER A 126 -5.51 5.20 -13.52
N ILE A 127 -4.20 5.44 -13.64
CA ILE A 127 -3.15 4.84 -12.81
C ILE A 127 -3.05 5.65 -11.53
N TRP A 128 -3.31 4.98 -10.42
CA TRP A 128 -3.21 5.57 -9.09
C TRP A 128 -2.42 4.65 -8.19
N HIS A 129 -1.61 5.27 -7.33
CA HIS A 129 -0.82 4.56 -6.32
C HIS A 129 -1.71 3.64 -5.48
N ASP A 130 -2.87 4.15 -5.04
CA ASP A 130 -3.72 3.42 -4.09
C ASP A 130 -4.54 2.31 -4.75
N LYS A 131 -4.78 2.40 -6.07
CA LYS A 131 -5.32 1.28 -6.85
C LYS A 131 -4.32 0.13 -6.96
N ALA A 132 -3.04 0.43 -7.14
CA ALA A 132 -2.01 -0.61 -7.18
C ALA A 132 -1.93 -1.34 -5.82
N LEU A 133 -1.98 -0.61 -4.71
CA LEU A 133 -2.08 -1.19 -3.36
C LEU A 133 -3.30 -2.10 -3.24
N ALA A 134 -4.47 -1.62 -3.65
CA ALA A 134 -5.71 -2.39 -3.58
C ALA A 134 -5.61 -3.71 -4.35
N ILE A 135 -5.00 -3.70 -5.54
CA ILE A 135 -4.76 -4.93 -6.33
C ILE A 135 -3.84 -5.89 -5.58
N ILE A 136 -2.70 -5.41 -5.09
CA ILE A 136 -1.69 -6.25 -4.42
C ILE A 136 -2.28 -6.89 -3.17
N TYR A 137 -2.84 -6.10 -2.24
CA TYR A 137 -3.38 -6.62 -0.99
C TYR A 137 -4.56 -7.55 -1.22
N SER A 138 -5.47 -7.24 -2.15
CA SER A 138 -6.61 -8.11 -2.44
C SER A 138 -6.17 -9.44 -3.05
N THR A 139 -5.14 -9.42 -3.90
CA THR A 139 -4.58 -10.65 -4.49
C THR A 139 -3.90 -11.53 -3.44
N VAL A 140 -3.12 -10.95 -2.54
CA VAL A 140 -2.47 -11.70 -1.47
C VAL A 140 -3.50 -12.24 -0.47
N CYS A 141 -4.49 -11.42 -0.10
CA CYS A 141 -5.61 -11.88 0.74
C CYS A 141 -6.40 -13.01 0.09
N TRP A 142 -6.68 -12.92 -1.22
CA TRP A 142 -7.36 -13.98 -1.98
C TRP A 142 -6.64 -15.32 -1.85
N VAL A 143 -5.32 -15.31 -2.04
CA VAL A 143 -4.46 -16.49 -1.97
C VAL A 143 -4.49 -17.14 -0.57
N TRP A 144 -4.37 -16.35 0.49
CA TRP A 144 -4.45 -16.89 1.86
C TRP A 144 -5.86 -17.35 2.25
N LEU A 145 -6.90 -16.62 1.84
CA LEU A 145 -8.29 -17.02 2.05
C LEU A 145 -8.62 -18.33 1.34
N PHE A 146 -8.08 -18.54 0.14
CA PHE A 146 -8.22 -19.81 -0.57
C PHE A 146 -7.67 -20.96 0.27
N VAL A 147 -6.46 -20.82 0.84
CA VAL A 147 -5.88 -21.84 1.72
C VAL A 147 -6.74 -22.08 2.95
N VAL A 148 -7.24 -21.02 3.59
CA VAL A 148 -8.14 -21.13 4.75
C VAL A 148 -9.39 -21.93 4.37
N PHE A 149 -10.11 -21.53 3.33
CA PHE A 149 -11.35 -22.19 2.93
C PHE A 149 -11.12 -23.62 2.43
N ALA A 150 -10.12 -23.85 1.58
CA ALA A 150 -9.78 -25.18 1.09
C ALA A 150 -9.43 -26.13 2.25
N SER A 151 -8.62 -25.66 3.20
CA SER A 151 -8.22 -26.46 4.36
C SER A 151 -9.41 -26.74 5.29
N SER A 152 -10.26 -25.74 5.56
CA SER A 152 -11.46 -25.91 6.38
C SER A 152 -12.45 -26.90 5.75
N LEU A 153 -12.68 -26.82 4.44
CA LEU A 153 -13.60 -27.73 3.75
C LEU A 153 -13.01 -29.14 3.61
N SER A 154 -11.69 -29.27 3.45
CA SER A 154 -10.99 -30.55 3.45
C SER A 154 -11.12 -31.27 4.80
N LEU A 155 -11.05 -30.54 5.93
CA LEU A 155 -11.31 -31.11 7.27
C LEU A 155 -12.74 -31.66 7.44
N LEU A 156 -13.70 -31.13 6.68
CA LEU A 156 -15.08 -31.62 6.64
C LEU A 156 -15.24 -32.84 5.71
N HIS A 157 -14.15 -33.38 5.16
CA HIS A 157 -14.13 -34.52 4.24
C HIS A 157 -15.01 -34.32 2.99
N ILE A 158 -15.16 -33.07 2.55
CA ILE A 158 -15.88 -32.71 1.33
C ILE A 158 -15.08 -33.19 0.11
N ASN A 159 -15.76 -33.58 -0.96
CA ASN A 159 -15.10 -34.00 -2.20
C ASN A 159 -14.26 -32.87 -2.80
N ILE A 160 -13.04 -33.18 -3.25
CA ILE A 160 -12.10 -32.24 -3.88
C ILE A 160 -12.67 -31.49 -5.09
N LEU A 161 -13.49 -32.16 -5.89
CA LEU A 161 -14.17 -31.55 -7.05
C LEU A 161 -15.15 -30.45 -6.64
N ILE A 162 -15.63 -30.47 -5.39
CA ILE A 162 -16.60 -29.51 -4.86
C ILE A 162 -15.89 -28.42 -4.06
N TYR A 163 -14.99 -28.78 -3.13
CA TYR A 163 -14.41 -27.76 -2.25
C TYR A 163 -13.46 -26.82 -2.98
N THR A 164 -12.74 -27.28 -4.01
CA THR A 164 -11.78 -26.45 -4.75
C THR A 164 -12.44 -25.27 -5.47
N PRO A 165 -13.47 -25.45 -6.31
CA PRO A 165 -14.16 -24.32 -6.93
C PRO A 165 -14.91 -23.46 -5.90
N LEU A 166 -15.44 -24.06 -4.83
CA LEU A 166 -16.13 -23.33 -3.76
C LEU A 166 -15.17 -22.42 -2.99
N SER A 167 -14.00 -22.91 -2.57
CA SER A 167 -13.00 -22.13 -1.86
C SER A 167 -12.47 -20.99 -2.73
N LEU A 168 -12.23 -21.26 -4.02
CA LEU A 168 -11.79 -20.25 -4.98
C LEU A 168 -12.83 -19.14 -5.15
N GLY A 169 -14.11 -19.50 -5.27
CA GLY A 169 -15.22 -18.55 -5.38
C GLY A 169 -15.41 -17.70 -4.12
N LEU A 170 -15.41 -18.32 -2.93
CA LEU A 170 -15.53 -17.61 -1.65
C LEU A 170 -14.37 -16.66 -1.40
N ALA A 171 -13.14 -17.14 -1.64
CA ALA A 171 -11.95 -16.31 -1.51
C ALA A 171 -12.02 -15.11 -2.48
N ALA A 172 -12.39 -15.36 -3.75
CA ALA A 172 -12.44 -14.30 -4.76
C ALA A 172 -13.49 -13.25 -4.42
N PHE A 173 -14.65 -13.68 -3.92
CA PHE A 173 -15.72 -12.78 -3.48
C PHE A 173 -15.25 -11.85 -2.35
N LEU A 174 -14.60 -12.39 -1.30
CA LEU A 174 -14.09 -11.59 -0.20
C LEU A 174 -12.95 -10.65 -0.64
N ALA A 175 -12.06 -11.12 -1.51
CA ALA A 175 -11.00 -10.29 -2.08
C ALA A 175 -11.56 -9.14 -2.92
N LEU A 176 -12.64 -9.35 -3.67
CA LEU A 176 -13.34 -8.31 -4.42
C LEU A 176 -14.01 -7.29 -3.50
N ILE A 177 -14.59 -7.73 -2.38
CA ILE A 177 -15.12 -6.82 -1.34
C ILE A 177 -14.00 -5.95 -0.79
N LEU A 178 -12.87 -6.56 -0.40
CA LEU A 178 -11.70 -5.84 0.10
C LEU A 178 -11.18 -4.83 -0.94
N TYR A 179 -11.03 -5.24 -2.19
CA TYR A 179 -10.60 -4.38 -3.29
C TYR A 179 -11.51 -3.15 -3.43
N ARG A 180 -12.83 -3.36 -3.45
CA ARG A 180 -13.80 -2.26 -3.55
C ARG A 180 -13.70 -1.32 -2.35
N HIS A 181 -13.64 -1.88 -1.14
CA HIS A 181 -13.51 -1.09 0.08
C HIS A 181 -12.25 -0.21 0.07
N LEU A 182 -11.09 -0.77 -0.33
CA LEU A 182 -9.84 -0.02 -0.44
C LEU A 182 -9.89 1.11 -1.48
N ILE A 183 -10.61 0.90 -2.59
CA ILE A 183 -10.83 1.95 -3.60
C ILE A 183 -11.75 3.05 -3.07
N ASP A 184 -12.78 2.70 -2.32
CA ASP A 184 -13.72 3.70 -1.81
C ASP A 184 -13.07 4.57 -0.73
N LEU A 185 -12.17 4.01 0.10
CA LEU A 185 -11.34 4.77 1.05
C LEU A 185 -10.42 5.81 0.39
N ASP A 186 -10.03 5.61 -0.88
CA ASP A 186 -9.22 6.58 -1.65
C ASP A 186 -10.07 7.76 -2.14
N LYS A 187 -11.35 7.55 -2.46
CA LYS A 187 -12.24 8.62 -2.95
C LYS A 187 -12.60 9.65 -1.89
N GLU A 188 -12.50 9.29 -0.61
CA GLU A 188 -12.83 10.16 0.52
C GLU A 188 -11.66 11.09 0.92
N LYS A 189 -10.50 10.99 0.27
CA LYS A 189 -9.26 11.74 0.57
C LYS A 189 -8.90 12.77 -0.50
#